data_AF-A0A536DVT1-F1
#
_entry.id   AF-A0A536DVT1-F1
#
_cell.length_a   1.000
_cell.length_b   1.000
_cell.length_c   1.000
_cell.angle_alpha   90.00
_cell.angle_beta   90.00
_cell.angle_gamma   90.00
#
_symmetry.space_group_name_H-M   'P 1'
#
loop_
_entity.id
_entity.type
_entity.pdbx_description
1 polymer ?
#
loop_
_entity_poly.entity_id
_entity_poly.type
_entity_poly.pdbx_seq_one_letter_code
_entity_poly.pdbx_strand_id
1 'polypeptide(L)' 'MGKRGRPPHPDILTPREWHVLDLLRQDLTNEQIAQRLDIAFATAKYHVAEIISK' A
#
# COMPACT_ATOMS: atom_id res chain seq x y z
N MET A 1 3.05 -24.02 -13.66
CA MET A 1 3.13 -23.34 -12.34
C MET A 1 2.47 -21.97 -12.50
N GLY A 2 1.27 -21.78 -11.95
CA GLY A 2 0.60 -20.47 -11.99
C GLY A 2 1.43 -19.45 -11.22
N LYS A 3 1.66 -18.26 -11.80
CA LYS A 3 2.34 -17.17 -11.10
C LYS A 3 1.54 -16.87 -9.82
N ARG A 4 2.10 -17.17 -8.65
CA ARG A 4 1.51 -16.80 -7.36
C ARG A 4 1.59 -15.28 -7.23
N GLY A 5 0.48 -14.62 -6.96
CA GLY A 5 0.42 -13.16 -6.82
C GLY A 5 -0.97 -12.62 -7.18
N ARG A 6 -1.27 -11.41 -6.72
CA ARG A 6 -2.45 -10.66 -7.19
C ARG A 6 -2.30 -10.47 -8.72
N PRO A 7 -3.35 -10.67 -9.53
CA PRO A 7 -3.31 -10.36 -10.95
C PRO A 7 -2.77 -8.94 -11.16
N PRO A 8 -1.98 -8.69 -12.20
CA PRO A 8 -1.50 -7.34 -12.51
C PRO A 8 -2.72 -6.42 -12.63
N HIS A 9 -2.72 -5.36 -11.83
CA HIS A 9 -3.74 -4.33 -11.92
C HIS A 9 -3.47 -3.50 -13.18
N PRO A 10 -4.49 -3.07 -13.94
CA PRO A 10 -4.29 -2.25 -15.16
C PRO A 10 -3.71 -0.85 -14.88
N ASP A 11 -3.48 -0.52 -13.61
CA ASP A 11 -3.01 0.78 -13.14
C ASP A 11 -1.61 0.65 -12.54
N ILE A 12 -0.90 1.78 -12.40
CA ILE A 12 0.46 1.86 -11.85
C ILE A 12 0.50 1.32 -10.41
N LEU A 13 -0.53 1.66 -9.63
CA LEU A 13 -0.73 1.19 -8.26
C LEU A 13 -1.92 0.22 -8.17
N THR A 14 -1.84 -0.71 -7.22
CA THR A 14 -3.01 -1.50 -6.83
C THR A 14 -4.02 -0.64 -6.04
N PRO A 15 -5.31 -1.04 -5.93
CA PRO A 15 -6.29 -0.27 -5.16
C PRO A 15 -5.88 -0.04 -3.70
N ARG A 16 -5.17 -1.01 -3.11
CA ARG A 16 -4.68 -0.87 -1.73
C ARG A 16 -3.54 0.13 -1.63
N GLU A 17 -2.66 0.17 -2.63
CA GLU A 17 -1.57 1.14 -2.69
C GLU A 17 -2.10 2.55 -2.93
N TRP A 18 -3.14 2.73 -3.76
CA TRP A 18 -3.82 4.03 -3.90
C TRP A 18 -4.38 4.54 -2.57
N HIS A 19 -5.05 3.69 -1.79
CA HIS A 19 -5.52 4.09 -0.45
C HIS A 19 -4.38 4.50 0.49
N VAL A 20 -3.22 3.84 0.40
CA VAL A 20 -2.04 4.20 1.20
C VAL A 20 -1.46 5.53 0.71
N LEU A 21 -1.37 5.76 -0.60
CA LEU A 21 -0.88 7.01 -1.18
C LEU A 21 -1.77 8.20 -0.78
N ASP A 22 -3.08 8.05 -0.80
CA ASP A 22 -4.01 9.11 -0.39
C ASP A 22 -3.79 9.54 1.07
N LEU A 23 -3.47 8.59 1.96
CA LEU A 23 -3.16 8.89 3.36
C LEU A 23 -1.77 9.51 3.52
N LEU A 24 -0.77 9.06 2.74
CA LEU A 24 0.55 9.71 2.71
C LEU A 24 0.47 11.17 2.28
N ARG A 25 -0.38 11.49 1.29
CA ARG A 25 -0.60 12.88 0.82
C ARG A 25 -1.26 13.78 1.87
N GLN A 26 -1.81 13.20 2.93
CA GLN A 26 -2.36 13.89 4.09
C GLN A 26 -1.33 13.98 5.24
N ASP A 27 -0.06 13.68 4.98
CA ASP A 27 1.05 13.67 5.93
C ASP A 27 0.90 12.64 7.08
N LEU A 28 0.14 11.56 6.86
CA LEU A 28 0.01 10.50 7.86
C LEU A 28 1.26 9.62 7.90
N THR A 29 1.66 9.23 9.12
CA THR A 29 2.73 8.26 9.35
C THR A 29 2.28 6.83 9.02
N ASN A 30 3.24 5.93 8.83
CA ASN A 30 2.95 4.50 8.63
C ASN A 30 2.11 3.90 9.78
N GLU A 31 2.26 4.39 11.01
CA GLU A 31 1.47 3.95 12.18
C GLU A 31 0.02 4.44 12.07
N GLN A 32 -0.19 5.70 11.69
CA GLN A 32 -1.52 6.27 11.48
C GLN A 32 -2.23 5.61 10.29
N ILE A 33 -1.50 5.32 9.21
CA ILE A 33 -2.01 4.57 8.05
C ILE A 33 -2.44 3.17 8.48
N ALA A 34 -1.60 2.48 9.26
CA ALA A 34 -1.90 1.14 9.76
C ALA A 34 -3.19 1.12 10.60
N GLN A 35 -3.33 2.08 11.53
CA GLN A 35 -4.54 2.24 12.33
C GLN A 35 -5.77 2.55 11.49
N ARG A 36 -5.66 3.46 10.52
CA ARG A 36 -6.79 3.92 9.70
C ARG A 36 -7.27 2.87 8.69
N LEU A 37 -6.37 2.01 8.22
CA LEU A 37 -6.68 0.92 7.29
C LEU A 37 -6.90 -0.44 7.97
N ASP A 38 -6.84 -0.49 9.30
CA ASP A 38 -6.93 -1.68 10.14
C ASP A 38 -5.99 -2.80 9.68
N ILE A 39 -4.70 -2.49 9.61
CA ILE A 39 -3.63 -3.43 9.22
C ILE A 39 -2.44 -3.36 10.17
N ALA A 40 -1.62 -4.39 10.14
CA ALA A 40 -0.34 -4.37 10.83
C ALA A 40 0.57 -3.25 10.28
N PHE A 41 1.34 -2.64 11.18
CA PHE A 41 2.37 -1.64 10.82
C PHE A 41 3.34 -2.14 9.75
N ALA A 42 3.76 -3.41 9.83
CA ALA A 42 4.63 -4.03 8.84
C ALA A 42 4.00 -4.06 7.44
N THR A 43 2.68 -4.26 7.35
CA THR A 43 1.93 -4.24 6.08
C THR A 43 1.84 -2.83 5.52
N ALA A 44 1.58 -1.82 6.36
CA ALA A 44 1.62 -0.42 5.93
C ALA A 44 3.02 -0.04 5.40
N LYS A 45 4.08 -0.37 6.15
CA LYS A 45 5.48 -0.15 5.73
C LYS A 45 5.79 -0.82 4.40
N TYR A 46 5.33 -2.06 4.20
CA TYR A 46 5.51 -2.78 2.94
C TYR A 46 4.85 -2.05 1.77
N HIS A 47 3.58 -1.64 1.91
CA HIS A 47 2.90 -0.89 0.85
C HIS A 47 3.58 0.44 0.52
N VAL A 48 4.05 1.18 1.53
CA VAL A 48 4.80 2.43 1.31
C VAL A 48 6.10 2.18 0.54
N ALA A 49 6.84 1.12 0.87
CA ALA A 49 8.06 0.76 0.15
C ALA A 49 7.79 0.37 -1.31
N GLU A 50 6.73 -0.40 -1.58
CA GLU A 50 6.32 -0.75 -2.94
C GLU A 50 5.91 0.48 -3.76
N ILE A 51 5.20 1.45 -3.15
CA ILE A 51 4.83 2.71 -3.81
C ILE A 51 6.07 3.52 -4.20
N ILE A 52 7.05 3.65 -3.29
CA ILE A 52 8.29 4.41 -3.55
C ILE A 52 9.17 3.74 -4.62
N SER A 53 9.10 2.42 -4.73
CA SER A 53 9.90 1.65 -5.68
C SER A 53 9.34 1.61 -7.11
N LYS A 54 8.15 2.16 -7.35
CA LYS A 54 7.49 2.23 -8.65
C LYS A 54 7.75 3.58 -9.32
#